data_AF-A0A1V1P455-F1
#
_entry.id   AF-A0A1V1P455-F1
#
_cell.length_a   1.000
_cell.length_b   1.000
_cell.length_c   1.000
_cell.angle_alpha   90.00
_cell.angle_beta   90.00
_cell.angle_gamma   90.00
#
_symmetry.space_group_name_H-M   'P 1'
#
loop_
_entity.id
_entity.type
_entity.pdbx_description
1 polymer ?
#
loop_
_entity_poly.entity_id
_entity_poly.type
_entity_poly.pdbx_seq_one_letter_code
_entity_poly.pdbx_strand_id
1 'polypeptide(L)'
;MDYQKLLNAIKNIALAQGEIIAKAFQNPDSIKSEFEISKKWESDLDITTNLDRQIEKAFYDKLSKMFPELGFNLEEHSDLNDENREFVCYIDPIDGTKHFAKRDSSFLTLL
;
A
#
# COMPACT_ATOMS: atom_id res chain seq x y z
N MET A 1 0.58 3.80 -23.39
CA MET A 1 -0.13 3.99 -22.12
C MET A 1 -0.98 5.25 -22.15
N ASP A 2 -2.24 5.19 -21.68
CA ASP A 2 -3.09 6.38 -21.50
C ASP A 2 -2.81 6.99 -20.11
N TYR A 3 -2.04 8.08 -20.08
CA TYR A 3 -1.59 8.70 -18.84
C TYR A 3 -2.71 9.34 -18.03
N GLN A 4 -3.75 9.89 -18.68
CA GLN A 4 -4.87 10.48 -17.96
C GLN A 4 -5.69 9.40 -17.24
N LYS A 5 -5.89 8.27 -17.91
CA LYS A 5 -6.54 7.09 -17.32
C LYS A 5 -5.70 6.50 -16.21
N LEU A 6 -4.38 6.43 -16.37
CA LEU A 6 -3.45 5.95 -15.34
C LEU A 6 -3.51 6.82 -14.08
N LEU A 7 -3.40 8.14 -14.22
CA LEU A 7 -3.46 9.08 -13.09
C LEU A 7 -4.80 8.98 -12.35
N ASN A 8 -5.91 8.86 -13.08
CA ASN A 8 -7.22 8.66 -12.47
C ASN A 8 -7.31 7.31 -11.72
N ALA A 9 -6.72 6.24 -12.27
CA ALA A 9 -6.67 4.95 -11.60
C ALA A 9 -5.85 5.03 -10.30
N ILE A 10 -4.62 5.56 -10.37
CA ILE A 10 -3.75 5.76 -9.22
C ILE A 10 -4.46 6.59 -8.14
N LYS A 11 -5.04 7.74 -8.51
CA LYS A 11 -5.78 8.60 -7.58
C LYS A 11 -6.91 7.86 -6.85
N ASN A 12 -7.71 7.08 -7.58
CA ASN A 12 -8.83 6.35 -6.98
C ASN A 12 -8.35 5.23 -6.04
N ILE A 13 -7.25 4.56 -6.37
CA ILE A 13 -6.64 3.56 -5.49
C ILE A 13 -6.09 4.25 -4.25
N ALA A 14 -5.31 5.32 -4.42
CA ALA A 14 -4.72 6.11 -3.35
C ALA A 14 -5.77 6.62 -2.35
N LEU A 15 -6.88 7.19 -2.83
CA LEU A 15 -7.97 7.66 -1.96
C LEU A 15 -8.58 6.51 -1.15
N ALA A 16 -8.87 5.38 -1.80
CA ALA A 16 -9.45 4.22 -1.11
C ALA A 16 -8.50 3.62 -0.06
N GLN A 17 -7.20 3.55 -0.37
CA GLN A 17 -6.20 3.04 0.57
C GLN A 17 -5.90 4.05 1.69
N GLY A 18 -5.90 5.35 1.41
CA GLY A 18 -5.75 6.40 2.42
C GLY A 18 -6.86 6.38 3.47
N GLU A 19 -8.10 6.03 3.10
CA GLU A 19 -9.18 5.83 4.07
C GLU A 19 -8.91 4.65 5.03
N ILE A 20 -8.29 3.57 4.51
CA ILE A 20 -7.92 2.40 5.31
C ILE A 20 -6.78 2.78 6.28
N ILE A 21 -5.75 3.46 5.80
CA ILE A 21 -4.64 3.95 6.64
C ILE A 21 -5.16 4.88 7.75
N ALA A 22 -6.07 5.80 7.40
CA ALA A 22 -6.66 6.73 8.38
C ALA A 22 -7.46 5.99 9.47
N LYS A 23 -8.26 4.99 9.09
CA LYS A 23 -8.98 4.15 10.07
C LYS A 23 -8.01 3.37 10.96
N ALA A 24 -6.98 2.79 10.36
CA ALA A 24 -5.95 2.04 11.07
C ALA A 24 -5.19 2.91 12.08
N PHE A 25 -4.84 4.15 11.69
CA PHE A 25 -4.17 5.11 12.56
C PHE A 25 -5.04 5.53 13.76
N GLN A 26 -6.33 5.79 13.52
CA GLN A 26 -7.28 6.22 14.55
C GLN A 26 -7.67 5.10 15.51
N ASN A 27 -7.94 3.90 14.98
CA ASN A 27 -8.38 2.75 15.75
C ASN A 27 -7.82 1.45 15.15
N PRO A 28 -6.61 1.03 15.54
CA PRO A 28 -5.97 -0.16 14.97
C PRO A 28 -6.75 -1.44 15.19
N ASP A 29 -7.55 -1.54 16.26
CA ASP A 29 -8.39 -2.71 16.51
C ASP A 29 -9.56 -2.83 15.52
N SER A 30 -9.99 -1.72 14.92
CA SER A 30 -11.10 -1.72 13.96
C SER A 30 -10.78 -2.43 12.64
N ILE A 31 -9.50 -2.43 12.27
CA ILE A 31 -9.03 -3.10 11.06
C ILE A 31 -8.62 -4.55 11.31
N LYS A 32 -8.40 -4.98 12.56
CA LYS A 32 -8.00 -6.37 12.87
C LYS A 32 -9.02 -7.41 12.40
N SER A 33 -10.30 -7.06 12.32
CA SER A 33 -11.35 -7.95 11.79
C SER A 33 -11.51 -7.91 10.27
N GLU A 34 -11.13 -6.81 9.61
CA GLU A 34 -11.19 -6.68 8.15
C GLU A 34 -9.99 -7.36 7.47
N PHE A 35 -8.90 -7.51 8.20
CA PHE A 35 -7.67 -8.12 7.72
C PHE A 35 -7.59 -9.52 8.31
N GLU A 36 -7.94 -10.56 7.55
CA GLU A 36 -7.86 -11.97 7.96
C GLU A 36 -6.40 -12.42 8.22
N ILE A 37 -5.78 -11.90 9.28
CA ILE A 37 -4.41 -12.23 9.66
C ILE A 37 -4.49 -13.19 10.82
N SER A 38 -4.41 -14.46 10.47
CA SER A 38 -4.62 -15.62 11.34
C SER A 38 -3.58 -15.82 12.45
N LYS A 39 -2.60 -14.93 12.65
CA LYS A 39 -1.64 -15.03 13.74
C LYS A 39 -1.26 -13.66 14.28
N LYS A 40 -1.74 -13.40 15.49
CA LYS A 40 -1.25 -12.45 16.50
C LYS A 40 -0.49 -11.23 15.97
N TRP A 41 -1.18 -10.10 16.01
CA TRP A 41 -0.60 -8.78 15.97
C TRP A 41 0.00 -8.53 17.37
N GLU A 42 1.29 -8.81 17.54
CA GLU A 42 1.95 -8.66 18.85
C GLU A 42 2.50 -7.23 19.04
N SER A 43 2.64 -6.44 17.97
CA SER A 43 3.18 -5.07 17.99
C SER A 43 2.55 -4.09 16.98
N ASP A 44 2.72 -2.79 17.23
CA ASP A 44 2.31 -1.72 16.29
C ASP A 44 3.13 -1.72 14.98
N LEU A 45 4.30 -2.36 14.96
CA LEU A 45 5.09 -2.58 13.74
C LEU A 45 4.41 -3.60 12.82
N ASP A 46 3.86 -4.67 13.38
CA ASP A 46 3.11 -5.67 12.62
C ASP A 46 1.88 -5.05 11.93
N ILE A 47 1.30 -4.00 12.54
CA ILE A 47 0.17 -3.28 11.95
C ILE A 47 0.59 -2.58 10.66
N THR A 48 1.75 -1.92 10.70
CA THR A 48 2.24 -1.10 9.61
C THR A 48 2.65 -1.99 8.43
N THR A 49 3.45 -3.02 8.68
CA THR A 49 3.87 -3.99 7.66
C THR A 49 2.68 -4.66 6.96
N ASN A 50 1.61 -5.00 7.69
CA ASN A 50 0.44 -5.61 7.09
C ASN A 50 -0.40 -4.63 6.25
N LEU A 51 -0.42 -3.35 6.62
CA LEU A 51 -1.01 -2.29 5.81
C LEU A 51 -0.20 -2.08 4.53
N ASP A 52 1.12 -1.95 4.64
CA ASP A 52 2.01 -1.77 3.49
C ASP A 52 1.81 -2.90 2.48
N ARG A 53 1.83 -4.15 2.96
CA ARG A 53 1.55 -5.33 2.15
C ARG A 53 0.17 -5.26 1.48
N GLN A 54 -0.89 -4.91 2.20
CA GLN A 54 -2.22 -4.84 1.57
C GLN A 54 -2.28 -3.77 0.48
N ILE A 55 -1.70 -2.60 0.74
CA ILE A 55 -1.79 -1.44 -0.15
C ILE A 55 -1.00 -1.71 -1.43
N GLU A 56 0.25 -2.18 -1.32
CA GLU A 56 1.04 -2.59 -2.48
C GLU A 56 0.28 -3.60 -3.35
N LYS A 57 -0.32 -4.61 -2.72
CA LYS A 57 -1.10 -5.63 -3.44
C LYS A 57 -2.30 -5.04 -4.15
N ALA A 58 -3.02 -4.11 -3.52
CA ALA A 58 -4.17 -3.44 -4.11
C ALA A 58 -3.79 -2.60 -5.33
N PHE A 59 -2.65 -1.92 -5.28
CA PHE A 59 -2.09 -1.21 -6.42
C PHE A 59 -1.70 -2.17 -7.55
N TYR A 60 -0.90 -3.20 -7.23
CA TYR A 60 -0.49 -4.21 -8.20
C TYR A 60 -1.69 -4.86 -8.90
N ASP A 61 -2.66 -5.38 -8.14
CA ASP A 61 -3.80 -6.13 -8.67
C ASP A 61 -4.69 -5.30 -9.61
N LYS A 62 -4.77 -3.98 -9.40
CA LYS A 62 -5.56 -3.07 -10.25
C LYS A 62 -4.75 -2.56 -11.43
N LEU A 63 -3.53 -2.06 -11.18
CA LEU A 63 -2.72 -1.45 -12.22
C LEU A 63 -2.17 -2.47 -13.21
N SER A 64 -1.70 -3.64 -12.75
CA SER A 64 -1.20 -4.69 -13.66
C SER A 64 -2.27 -5.22 -14.62
N LYS A 65 -3.54 -5.24 -14.19
CA LYS A 65 -4.69 -5.62 -15.04
C LYS A 65 -5.08 -4.52 -16.02
N MET A 66 -4.99 -3.26 -15.60
CA MET A 66 -5.39 -2.11 -16.44
C MET A 66 -4.29 -1.66 -17.40
N PHE A 67 -3.03 -1.85 -17.02
CA PHE A 67 -1.82 -1.41 -17.72
C PHE A 67 -0.74 -2.51 -17.66
N PRO A 68 -0.88 -3.61 -18.44
CA PRO A 68 0.06 -4.72 -18.44
C PRO A 68 1.49 -4.37 -18.90
N GLU A 69 1.67 -3.18 -19.45
CA GLU A 69 2.98 -2.62 -19.81
C GLU A 69 3.79 -2.12 -18.61
N LEU A 70 3.15 -1.83 -17.47
CA LEU A 70 3.82 -1.35 -16.25
C LEU A 70 4.61 -2.47 -15.57
N GLY A 71 5.83 -2.13 -15.18
CA GLY A 71 6.63 -2.86 -14.23
C GLY A 71 6.32 -2.43 -12.80
N PHE A 72 6.75 -3.23 -11.83
CA PHE A 72 6.56 -2.96 -10.41
C PHE A 72 7.82 -3.28 -9.64
N ASN A 73 8.09 -2.47 -8.61
CA ASN A 73 9.05 -2.72 -7.56
C ASN A 73 8.32 -2.48 -6.23
N LEU A 74 8.00 -3.58 -5.54
CA LEU A 74 7.22 -3.65 -4.31
C LEU A 74 8.14 -4.20 -3.20
N GLU A 75 8.19 -3.53 -2.05
CA GLU A 75 9.06 -3.91 -0.93
C GLU A 75 8.53 -5.19 -0.26
N GLU A 76 7.21 -5.25 -0.02
CA GLU A 76 6.56 -6.37 0.68
C GLU A 76 6.11 -7.51 -0.27
N HIS A 77 6.26 -7.33 -1.60
CA HIS A 77 5.92 -8.32 -2.64
C HIS A 77 6.98 -8.47 -3.72
N SER A 78 8.23 -8.68 -3.31
CA SER A 78 9.35 -8.88 -4.24
C SER A 78 9.13 -9.97 -5.31
N ASP A 79 8.27 -10.96 -5.06
CA ASP A 79 7.90 -12.03 -6.00
C ASP A 79 7.07 -11.56 -7.20
N LEU A 80 6.47 -10.37 -7.10
CA LEU A 80 5.66 -9.74 -8.15
C LEU A 80 6.44 -8.70 -8.98
N ASN A 81 7.72 -8.47 -8.65
CA ASN A 81 8.51 -7.43 -9.28
C ASN A 81 8.87 -7.77 -10.74
N ASP A 82 8.76 -6.76 -11.61
CA ASP A 82 9.19 -6.82 -13.00
C ASP A 82 9.76 -5.45 -13.37
N GLU A 83 11.07 -5.30 -13.20
CA GLU A 83 11.78 -4.04 -13.46
C GLU A 83 12.29 -3.93 -14.91
N ASN A 84 12.03 -4.94 -15.76
CA ASN A 84 12.46 -4.94 -17.17
C ASN A 84 11.48 -4.20 -18.10
N ARG A 85 10.67 -3.31 -17.54
CA ARG A 85 9.68 -2.51 -18.27
C ARG A 85 10.17 -1.09 -18.45
N GLU A 86 9.66 -0.44 -19.50
CA GLU A 86 9.98 0.97 -19.79
C GLU A 86 9.55 1.89 -18.64
N PHE A 87 8.43 1.57 -18.00
CA PHE A 87 7.90 2.28 -16.83
C PHE A 87 7.75 1.31 -15.68
N VAL A 88 8.33 1.64 -14.52
CA VAL A 88 8.28 0.85 -13.29
C VAL A 88 7.64 1.69 -12.19
N CYS A 89 6.63 1.13 -11.52
CA CYS A 89 5.99 1.73 -10.35
C CYS A 89 6.75 1.33 -9.08
N TYR A 90 7.16 2.34 -8.32
CA TYR A 90 7.68 2.20 -6.96
C TYR A 90 6.60 2.69 -6.00
N ILE A 91 6.25 1.89 -5.00
CA ILE A 91 5.12 2.17 -4.11
C ILE A 91 5.61 2.03 -2.67
N ASP A 92 5.50 3.09 -1.86
CA ASP A 92 5.84 3.11 -0.44
C ASP A 92 4.63 3.62 0.38
N PRO A 93 3.70 2.71 0.73
CA PRO A 93 2.41 3.10 1.26
C PRO A 93 2.47 3.97 2.52
N ILE A 94 3.46 3.74 3.40
CA ILE A 94 3.65 4.45 4.67
C ILE A 94 5.14 4.77 4.88
N ASP A 95 5.59 5.91 4.35
CA ASP A 95 6.91 6.47 4.65
C ASP A 95 6.94 7.04 6.08
N GLY A 96 7.86 6.53 6.90
CA GLY A 96 7.89 6.79 8.33
C GLY A 96 7.11 5.78 9.17
N THR A 97 7.12 4.50 8.78
CA THR A 97 6.51 3.37 9.52
C THR A 97 6.77 3.39 11.03
N LYS A 98 7.96 3.83 11.48
CA LYS A 98 8.31 3.99 12.91
C LYS A 98 7.50 5.07 13.63
N HIS A 99 7.12 6.14 12.94
CA HIS A 99 6.29 7.21 13.49
C HIS A 99 4.82 6.80 13.48
N PHE A 100 4.37 6.14 12.39
CA PHE A 100 3.05 5.53 12.32
C PHE A 100 2.80 4.55 13.47
N ALA A 101 3.73 3.61 13.70
CA ALA A 101 3.66 2.65 14.80
C ALA A 101 3.62 3.31 16.19
N LYS A 102 4.22 4.50 16.34
CA LYS A 102 4.21 5.28 17.59
C LYS A 102 3.01 6.24 17.71
N ARG A 103 2.12 6.26 16.72
CA ARG A 103 1.02 7.23 16.57
C ARG A 103 1.49 8.69 16.55
N ASP A 104 2.72 8.91 16.10
CA ASP A 104 3.24 10.23 15.79
C ASP A 104 2.75 10.58 14.37
N SER A 105 2.09 11.72 14.23
CA SER A 105 1.55 12.20 12.95
C SER A 105 2.63 12.61 11.94
N SER A 106 3.91 12.46 12.30
CA SER A 106 5.07 12.72 11.44
C SER A 106 5.34 11.56 10.45
N PHE A 107 4.34 11.11 9.71
CA PHE A 107 4.46 10.12 8.64
C PHE A 107 3.84 10.65 7.34
N LEU A 108 4.27 10.11 6.20
CA LEU A 108 3.77 10.45 4.87
C LEU A 108 3.29 9.17 4.18
N THR A 109 2.35 9.31 3.24
CA THR A 109 1.96 8.22 2.35
C THR A 109 2.53 8.52 0.96
N LEU A 110 3.41 7.68 0.44
CA LEU A 110 4.11 7.88 -0.84
C LEU A 110 3.67 6.82 -1.86
N LEU A 111 2.81 7.22 -2.79
CA LEU A 111 2.19 6.31 -3.77
C LEU A 111 2.67 6.59 -5.18
#